data_AF-A0A4S2VMH1-F1
#
_entry.id   AF-A0A4S2VMH1-F1
#
_cell.length_a   1.000
_cell.length_b   1.000
_cell.length_c   1.000
_cell.angle_alpha   90.00
_cell.angle_beta   90.00
_cell.angle_gamma   90.00
#
_symmetry.space_group_name_H-M   'P 1'
#
loop_
_entity.id
_entity.type
_entity.pdbx_description
1 polymer ?
#
loop_
_entity_poly.entity_id
_entity_poly.type
_entity_poly.pdbx_seq_one_letter_code
_entity_poly.pdbx_strand_id
1 'polypeptide(L)'
;MPGQRVRAKVMSRQPWGLLVVIPGYEEAGVSASVDMIALYSGTTDSHDDLLTLFPPVGAEIDAVVQQVRRSHPPVSVRLSILPADLECFTWPCEFCGERTAVGPGGDALVLDARSNDGPGSLTVVAHRHCLAERFRPEAAGGRAGALTVGRG
;
A
#
# COMPACT_ATOMS: atom_id res chain seq x y z
N MET A 1 -2.64 6.79 -3.56
CA MET A 1 -1.39 6.64 -2.77
C MET A 1 -1.67 5.75 -1.56
N PRO A 2 -0.67 5.08 -0.96
CA PRO A 2 -0.88 4.37 0.31
C PRO A 2 -1.64 5.20 1.34
N GLY A 3 -2.58 4.59 2.06
CA GLY A 3 -3.48 5.26 3.01
C GLY A 3 -4.65 6.02 2.38
N GLN A 4 -4.72 6.11 1.05
CA GLN A 4 -5.85 6.72 0.38
C GLN A 4 -7.05 5.78 0.35
N ARG A 5 -8.22 6.27 0.76
CA ARG A 5 -9.50 5.57 0.59
C ARG A 5 -9.93 5.62 -0.87
N VAL A 6 -10.40 4.50 -1.38
CA VAL A 6 -10.90 4.33 -2.75
C VAL A 6 -12.15 3.45 -2.72
N ARG A 7 -13.04 3.66 -3.69
CA ARG A 7 -14.05 2.66 -4.02
C ARG A 7 -13.50 1.76 -5.11
N ALA A 8 -13.75 0.46 -5.00
CA ALA A 8 -13.35 -0.52 -6.00
C ALA A 8 -14.53 -1.46 -6.31
N LYS A 9 -14.59 -1.97 -7.54
CA LYS A 9 -15.57 -2.96 -7.95
C LYS A 9 -14.91 -4.32 -8.10
N VAL A 10 -15.51 -5.36 -7.51
CA VAL A 10 -15.00 -6.73 -7.56
C VAL A 10 -15.21 -7.30 -8.95
N MET A 11 -14.13 -7.69 -9.63
CA MET A 11 -14.16 -8.22 -10.98
C MET A 11 -14.14 -9.73 -11.02
N SER A 12 -13.29 -10.34 -10.21
CA SER A 12 -13.24 -11.80 -10.10
C SER A 12 -12.67 -12.24 -8.77
N ARG A 13 -13.01 -13.47 -8.41
CA ARG A 13 -12.45 -14.18 -7.26
C ARG A 13 -11.27 -15.02 -7.69
N GLN A 14 -10.24 -15.02 -6.85
CA GLN A 14 -9.05 -15.85 -6.96
C GLN A 14 -8.88 -16.66 -5.67
N PRO A 15 -8.14 -17.79 -5.68
CA PRO A 15 -7.89 -18.58 -4.47
C PRO A 15 -7.22 -17.80 -3.34
N TRP A 16 -6.43 -16.78 -3.68
CA TRP A 16 -5.72 -15.92 -2.74
C TRP A 16 -6.51 -14.64 -2.36
N GLY A 17 -7.54 -14.27 -3.13
CA GLY A 17 -8.23 -12.99 -2.92
C GLY A 17 -9.08 -12.52 -4.08
N LEU A 18 -9.05 -11.22 -4.36
CA LEU A 18 -9.93 -10.57 -5.33
C LEU A 18 -9.11 -9.79 -6.35
N LEU A 19 -9.53 -9.88 -7.61
CA LEU A 19 -9.20 -8.86 -8.60
C LEU A 19 -10.30 -7.82 -8.60
N VAL A 20 -9.90 -6.55 -8.56
CA VAL A 20 -10.80 -5.42 -8.45
C VAL A 20 -10.39 -4.34 -9.43
N VAL A 21 -11.35 -3.48 -9.79
CA VAL A 21 -11.09 -2.29 -10.59
C VAL A 21 -11.38 -1.06 -9.74
N ILE A 22 -10.52 -0.05 -9.82
CA ILE A 22 -10.74 1.25 -9.17
C ILE A 22 -11.32 2.18 -10.24
N PRO A 23 -12.59 2.61 -10.12
CA PRO A 23 -13.20 3.47 -11.11
C PRO A 23 -12.41 4.74 -11.38
N GLY A 24 -12.22 5.09 -12.65
CA GLY A 24 -11.41 6.22 -13.10
C GLY A 24 -9.92 5.93 -13.29
N TYR A 25 -9.48 4.69 -13.07
CA TYR A 25 -8.09 4.25 -13.25
C TYR A 25 -7.96 3.04 -14.20
N GLU A 26 -9.02 2.70 -14.93
CA GLU A 26 -9.10 1.53 -15.82
C GLU A 26 -8.03 1.57 -16.92
N GLU A 27 -7.87 2.73 -17.56
CA GLU A 27 -6.93 2.91 -18.68
C GLU A 27 -5.52 3.32 -18.23
N ALA A 28 -5.33 3.55 -16.93
CA ALA A 28 -4.06 4.03 -16.37
C ALA A 28 -2.98 2.93 -16.26
N GLY A 29 -3.22 1.74 -16.80
CA GLY A 29 -2.34 0.59 -16.67
C GLY A 29 -2.17 0.18 -15.21
N VAL A 30 -3.24 0.25 -14.42
CA VAL A 30 -3.27 -0.12 -13.00
C VAL A 30 -3.97 -1.46 -12.84
N SER A 31 -3.31 -2.39 -12.17
CA SER A 31 -3.91 -3.65 -11.72
C SER A 31 -4.13 -3.58 -10.21
N ALA A 32 -5.39 -3.71 -9.77
CA ALA A 32 -5.75 -3.63 -8.35
C ALA A 32 -6.25 -4.97 -7.82
N SER A 33 -5.89 -5.28 -6.57
CA SER A 33 -6.25 -6.54 -5.92
C SER A 33 -6.40 -6.39 -4.41
N VAL A 34 -7.18 -7.29 -3.82
CA VAL A 34 -7.28 -7.48 -2.37
C VAL A 34 -6.77 -8.89 -2.07
N ASP A 35 -5.71 -9.01 -1.26
CA ASP A 35 -5.21 -10.32 -0.83
C ASP A 35 -5.92 -10.73 0.46
N MET A 36 -6.93 -11.59 0.32
CA MET A 36 -7.79 -11.99 1.43
C MET A 36 -7.05 -12.89 2.41
N ILE A 37 -6.12 -13.73 1.95
CA ILE A 37 -5.30 -14.58 2.82
C ILE A 37 -4.40 -13.70 3.69
N ALA A 38 -3.72 -12.71 3.10
CA ALA A 38 -2.85 -11.82 3.86
C ALA A 38 -3.61 -10.98 4.89
N LEU A 39 -4.86 -10.60 4.61
CA LEU A 39 -5.66 -9.79 5.52
C LEU A 39 -6.29 -10.61 6.67
N TYR A 40 -6.73 -11.84 6.41
CA TYR A 40 -7.61 -12.58 7.33
C TYR A 40 -7.07 -13.93 7.82
N SER A 41 -5.93 -14.41 7.32
CA SER A 41 -5.36 -15.71 7.76
C SER A 41 -5.02 -15.76 9.25
N GLY A 42 -4.76 -14.61 9.89
CA GLY A 42 -4.52 -14.52 11.33
C GLY A 42 -5.80 -14.44 12.18
N THR A 43 -6.97 -14.33 11.56
CA THR A 43 -8.26 -14.10 12.26
C THR A 43 -9.34 -15.10 11.87
N THR A 44 -9.02 -16.07 11.01
CA THR A 44 -9.94 -17.11 10.55
C THR A 44 -9.42 -18.48 10.95
N ASP A 45 -10.30 -19.31 11.48
CA ASP A 45 -9.94 -20.64 11.99
C ASP A 45 -9.90 -21.71 10.88
N SER A 46 -10.60 -21.46 9.77
CA SER A 46 -10.65 -22.37 8.62
C SER A 46 -10.69 -21.64 7.27
N HIS A 47 -10.39 -22.38 6.20
CA HIS A 47 -10.51 -21.88 4.84
C HIS A 47 -11.97 -21.54 4.49
N ASP A 48 -12.94 -22.34 4.95
CA ASP A 48 -14.36 -22.10 4.66
C ASP A 48 -14.84 -20.80 5.31
N ASP A 49 -14.42 -20.51 6.55
CA ASP A 49 -14.71 -19.23 7.20
C ASP A 49 -14.14 -18.06 6.40
N LEU A 50 -12.90 -18.18 5.93
CA LEU A 50 -12.28 -17.19 5.06
C LEU A 50 -13.11 -16.97 3.78
N LEU A 51 -13.64 -18.04 3.17
CA LEU A 51 -14.43 -17.92 1.94
C LEU A 51 -15.74 -17.15 2.14
N THR A 52 -16.31 -17.14 3.36
CA THR A 52 -17.51 -16.35 3.69
C THR A 52 -17.25 -14.84 3.73
N LEU A 53 -16.00 -14.43 3.95
CA LEU A 53 -15.60 -13.03 4.03
C LEU A 53 -15.37 -12.40 2.65
N PHE A 54 -15.39 -13.19 1.57
CA PHE A 54 -15.16 -12.67 0.22
C PHE A 54 -16.38 -11.88 -0.24
N PRO A 55 -16.22 -10.58 -0.56
CA PRO A 55 -17.26 -9.82 -1.25
C PRO A 55 -17.63 -10.49 -2.59
N PRO A 56 -18.92 -10.47 -2.98
CA PRO A 56 -19.35 -11.10 -4.22
C PRO A 56 -18.83 -10.35 -5.45
N VAL A 57 -18.66 -11.08 -6.56
CA VAL A 57 -18.29 -10.49 -7.85
C VAL A 57 -19.37 -9.48 -8.29
N GLY A 58 -18.93 -8.31 -8.76
CA GLY A 58 -19.79 -7.20 -9.15
C GLY A 58 -20.08 -6.20 -8.03
N ALA A 59 -19.81 -6.55 -6.76
CA ALA A 59 -20.00 -5.63 -5.64
C ALA A 59 -19.03 -4.44 -5.70
N GLU A 60 -19.52 -3.28 -5.22
CA GLU A 60 -18.66 -2.16 -4.87
C GLU A 60 -18.22 -2.29 -3.41
N ILE A 61 -16.94 -2.03 -3.16
CA ILE A 61 -16.32 -2.11 -1.85
C ILE A 61 -15.54 -0.82 -1.56
N ASP A 62 -15.62 -0.35 -0.32
CA ASP A 62 -14.70 0.65 0.20
C ASP A 62 -13.40 -0.04 0.60
N ALA A 63 -12.28 0.56 0.19
CA ALA A 63 -10.96 0.02 0.48
C ALA A 63 -9.95 1.14 0.74
N VAL A 64 -8.84 0.78 1.37
CA VAL A 64 -7.66 1.64 1.48
C VAL A 64 -6.56 1.10 0.60
N VAL A 65 -5.87 1.97 -0.12
CA VAL A 65 -4.64 1.61 -0.82
C VAL A 65 -3.59 1.22 0.22
N GLN A 66 -3.28 -0.06 0.29
CA GLN A 66 -2.29 -0.58 1.22
C GLN A 66 -0.88 -0.43 0.65
N GLN A 67 -0.68 -0.81 -0.61
CA GLN A 67 0.62 -0.77 -1.27
C GLN A 67 0.47 -0.39 -2.75
N VAL A 68 1.43 0.36 -3.27
CA VAL A 68 1.59 0.62 -4.71
C VAL A 68 2.97 0.12 -5.12
N ARG A 69 3.03 -0.80 -6.08
CA ARG A 69 4.27 -1.35 -6.64
C ARG A 69 4.40 -0.91 -8.09
N ARG A 70 5.52 -0.24 -8.39
CA ARG A 70 5.82 0.28 -9.74
C ARG A 70 7.13 -0.26 -10.30
N SER A 71 7.49 -1.48 -9.92
CA SER A 71 8.73 -2.11 -10.39
C SER A 71 8.69 -2.36 -11.91
N HIS A 72 7.52 -2.75 -12.43
CA HIS A 72 7.25 -2.94 -13.85
C HIS A 72 5.78 -2.59 -14.14
N PRO A 73 5.44 -2.10 -15.35
CA PRO A 73 4.04 -1.98 -15.77
C PRO A 73 3.37 -3.37 -15.93
N PRO A 74 2.05 -3.48 -15.67
CA PRO A 74 1.16 -2.46 -15.11
C PRO A 74 1.50 -2.17 -13.64
N VAL A 75 1.18 -0.95 -13.18
CA VAL A 75 1.32 -0.59 -11.77
C VAL A 75 0.41 -1.50 -10.94
N SER A 76 0.98 -2.21 -9.97
CA SER A 76 0.23 -3.08 -9.09
C SER A 76 -0.18 -2.33 -7.83
N VAL A 77 -1.47 -2.36 -7.51
CA VAL A 77 -2.05 -1.77 -6.31
C VAL A 77 -2.65 -2.88 -5.46
N ARG A 78 -2.17 -3.00 -4.23
CA ARG A 78 -2.81 -3.82 -3.21
C ARG A 78 -3.71 -2.94 -2.36
N LEU A 79 -4.95 -3.38 -2.18
CA LEU A 79 -5.95 -2.75 -1.35
C LEU A 79 -6.17 -3.58 -0.07
N SER A 80 -6.51 -2.88 1.01
CA SER A 80 -7.07 -3.46 2.23
C SER A 80 -8.54 -3.09 2.35
N ILE A 81 -9.35 -4.06 2.78
CA ILE A 81 -10.77 -3.89 3.10
C ILE A 81 -11.04 -4.08 4.59
N LEU A 82 -10.00 -4.16 5.42
CA LEU A 82 -10.18 -4.34 6.85
C LEU A 82 -10.88 -3.10 7.45
N PRO A 83 -11.90 -3.28 8.32
CA PRO A 83 -12.57 -2.16 8.96
C PRO A 83 -11.59 -1.23 9.70
N ALA A 84 -10.62 -1.78 10.42
CA ALA A 84 -9.60 -1.00 11.13
C ALA A 84 -8.73 -0.15 10.18
N ASP A 85 -8.39 -0.67 9.00
CA ASP A 85 -7.60 0.07 8.01
C ASP A 85 -8.43 1.19 7.37
N LEU A 86 -9.73 0.96 7.16
CA LEU A 86 -10.65 1.98 6.69
C LEU A 86 -10.78 3.13 7.72
N GLU A 87 -10.82 2.84 9.01
CA GLU A 87 -10.86 3.86 10.06
C GLU A 87 -9.53 4.63 10.16
N CYS A 88 -8.42 3.90 10.29
CA CYS A 88 -7.08 4.48 10.42
C CYS A 88 -6.03 3.50 9.91
N PHE A 89 -5.67 3.63 8.64
CA PHE A 89 -4.61 2.80 8.07
C PHE A 89 -3.26 3.16 8.69
N THR A 90 -2.63 2.18 9.31
CA THR A 90 -1.30 2.33 9.91
C THR A 90 -0.33 1.36 9.27
N TRP A 91 0.91 1.78 9.12
CA TRP A 91 1.97 0.96 8.54
C TRP A 91 3.24 1.04 9.40
N PRO A 92 4.04 -0.03 9.51
CA PRO A 92 5.34 0.06 10.16
C PRO A 92 6.24 1.05 9.43
N CYS A 93 6.89 1.94 10.18
CA CYS A 93 7.95 2.78 9.67
C CYS A 93 9.13 1.93 9.24
N GLU A 94 9.61 2.10 8.01
CA GLU A 94 10.72 1.32 7.43
C GLU A 94 12.06 1.54 8.17
N PHE A 95 12.14 2.52 9.08
CA PHE A 95 13.33 2.82 9.86
C PHE A 95 13.26 2.29 11.29
N CYS A 96 12.30 2.76 12.10
CA CYS A 96 12.18 2.32 13.49
C CYS A 96 11.29 1.07 13.67
N GLY A 97 10.41 0.77 12.72
CA GLY A 97 9.45 -0.34 12.78
C GLY A 97 8.19 -0.05 13.60
N GLU A 98 8.12 1.07 14.32
CA GLU A 98 6.89 1.50 15.00
C GLU A 98 5.81 1.89 13.97
N ARG A 99 4.55 1.70 14.35
CA ARG A 99 3.42 2.02 13.46
C ARG A 99 3.23 3.54 13.34
N THR A 100 2.90 4.01 12.16
CA THR A 100 2.56 5.41 11.86
C THR A 100 1.27 5.46 11.04
N ALA A 101 0.46 6.51 11.20
CA ALA A 101 -0.78 6.69 10.47
C ALA A 101 -0.47 7.15 9.04
N VAL A 102 -0.89 6.36 8.06
CA VAL A 102 -0.65 6.58 6.64
C VAL A 102 -1.95 7.02 5.98
N GLY A 103 -1.93 8.20 5.37
CA GLY A 103 -3.06 8.74 4.64
C GLY A 103 -3.17 10.26 4.80
N PRO A 104 -4.22 10.87 4.23
CA PRO A 104 -4.48 12.29 4.40
C PRO A 104 -4.62 12.67 5.88
N GLY A 105 -3.81 13.62 6.35
CA GLY A 105 -3.80 14.04 7.76
C GLY A 105 -2.99 13.14 8.71
N GLY A 106 -2.43 12.04 8.22
CA GLY A 106 -1.52 11.18 8.98
C GLY A 106 -0.13 11.80 9.20
N ASP A 107 0.62 11.21 10.14
CA ASP A 107 1.96 11.63 10.51
C ASP A 107 3.05 10.96 9.66
N ALA A 108 2.71 9.93 8.89
CA ALA A 108 3.62 9.24 7.99
C ALA A 108 4.00 10.08 6.77
N LEU A 109 5.23 9.87 6.30
CA LEU A 109 5.68 10.23 4.95
C LEU A 109 5.65 8.99 4.08
N VAL A 110 5.10 9.13 2.87
CA VAL A 110 5.13 8.11 1.83
C VAL A 110 6.02 8.61 0.70
N LEU A 111 7.10 7.88 0.42
CA LEU A 111 8.13 8.26 -0.54
C LEU A 111 8.23 7.19 -1.62
N ASP A 112 8.39 7.60 -2.87
CA ASP A 112 8.79 6.69 -3.93
C ASP A 112 10.31 6.81 -4.14
N ALA A 113 11.05 5.85 -3.63
CA ALA A 113 12.49 5.73 -3.86
C ALA A 113 12.73 5.04 -5.20
N ARG A 114 13.63 5.59 -6.02
CA ARG A 114 14.00 5.05 -7.33
C ARG A 114 15.50 4.86 -7.37
N SER A 115 15.94 3.72 -7.91
CA SER A 115 17.34 3.57 -8.28
C SER A 115 17.60 4.36 -9.56
N ASN A 116 18.82 4.88 -9.71
CA ASN A 116 19.25 5.45 -10.99
C ASN A 116 19.50 4.35 -12.04
N ASP A 117 19.70 3.10 -11.60
CA ASP A 117 20.09 1.96 -12.45
C ASP A 117 18.89 1.20 -13.04
N GLY A 118 17.65 1.65 -12.79
CA GLY A 118 16.48 0.98 -13.33
C GLY A 118 15.17 1.76 -13.16
N PRO A 119 14.11 1.41 -13.91
CA PRO A 119 12.84 2.13 -13.91
C PRO A 119 12.00 1.88 -12.66
N GLY A 120 12.35 0.89 -11.85
CA GLY A 120 11.57 0.48 -10.69
C GLY A 120 11.58 1.51 -9.55
N SER A 121 10.43 1.69 -8.91
CA SER A 121 10.34 2.41 -7.64
C SER A 121 9.92 1.50 -6.48
N LEU A 122 10.53 1.70 -5.33
CA LEU A 122 10.10 1.17 -4.04
C LEU A 122 9.33 2.26 -3.29
N THR A 123 8.17 1.92 -2.75
CA THR A 123 7.47 2.82 -1.84
C THR A 123 7.96 2.60 -0.41
N VAL A 124 8.39 3.66 0.24
CA VAL A 124 8.92 3.70 1.61
C VAL A 124 7.96 4.49 2.46
N VAL A 125 7.59 3.94 3.62
CA VAL A 125 6.77 4.64 4.62
C VAL A 125 7.61 4.91 5.85
N ALA A 126 7.60 6.14 6.34
CA ALA A 126 8.43 6.52 7.48
C ALA A 126 7.77 7.59 8.34
N HIS A 127 8.09 7.63 9.64
CA HIS A 127 7.84 8.84 10.43
C HIS A 127 8.63 10.01 9.88
N ARG A 128 8.07 11.22 9.99
CA ARG A 128 8.75 12.47 9.62
C ARG A 128 10.11 12.63 10.31
N HIS A 129 10.17 12.37 11.62
CA HIS A 129 11.41 12.53 12.39
C HIS A 129 12.46 11.46 12.01
N CYS A 130 12.06 10.20 11.84
CA CYS A 130 12.95 9.11 11.42
C CYS A 130 13.65 9.41 10.09
N LEU A 131 12.92 10.05 9.16
CA LEU A 131 13.47 10.44 7.87
C LEU A 131 14.37 11.68 7.99
N ALA A 132 13.96 12.69 8.77
CA ALA A 132 14.71 13.93 8.95
C ALA A 132 16.11 13.69 9.51
N GLU A 133 16.28 12.76 10.44
CA GLU A 133 17.58 12.37 11.00
C GLU A 133 18.54 11.75 9.97
N ARG A 134 18.03 11.28 8.82
CA ARG A 134 18.79 10.55 7.81
C ARG A 134 19.14 11.40 6.59
N PHE A 135 18.47 12.54 6.38
CA PHE A 135 18.83 13.46 5.32
C PHE A 135 19.86 14.47 5.81
N ARG A 136 21.03 14.51 5.15
CA ARG A 136 21.99 15.60 5.37
C ARG A 136 21.51 16.86 4.65
N PRO A 137 21.31 17.99 5.36
CA PRO A 137 20.82 19.23 4.77
C PRO A 137 21.79 19.91 3.78
N GLU A 138 23.04 19.45 3.72
CA GLU A 138 24.08 20.00 2.82
C GLU A 138 23.93 19.54 1.35
N ALA A 139 22.95 18.69 1.03
CA ALA A 139 22.58 18.38 -0.34
C ALA A 139 21.83 19.55 -0.99
N ALA A 140 22.55 20.64 -1.26
CA ALA A 140 22.06 21.82 -1.94
C ALA A 140 21.64 21.46 -3.38
N GLY A 141 20.35 21.21 -3.57
CA GLY A 141 19.72 21.12 -4.89
C GLY A 141 18.80 19.92 -5.04
N GLY A 142 17.53 20.04 -4.62
CA GLY A 142 16.39 19.21 -5.06
C GLY A 142 16.50 17.68 -4.98
N ARG A 143 17.59 17.14 -4.47
CA ARG A 143 17.98 15.74 -4.47
C ARG A 143 18.60 15.42 -3.13
N ALA A 144 17.75 15.08 -2.18
CA ALA A 144 18.21 14.54 -0.92
C ALA A 144 18.60 13.07 -1.15
N GLY A 145 19.89 12.77 -1.10
CA GLY A 145 20.42 11.40 -1.21
C GLY A 145 20.45 10.73 0.16
N ALA A 146 19.97 9.49 0.25
CA ALA A 146 20.15 8.64 1.42
C ALA A 146 21.13 7.51 1.05
N LEU A 147 22.15 7.28 1.88
CA LEU A 147 23.13 6.20 1.68
C LEU A 147 22.50 4.81 1.89
N THR A 148 21.43 4.75 2.68
CA THR A 148 20.63 3.56 2.96
C THR A 148 19.16 3.94 3.06
N VAL A 149 18.27 3.08 2.57
CA VAL A 149 16.81 3.26 2.63
C VAL A 149 16.22 2.01 3.29
N GLY A 150 15.46 2.19 4.37
CA GLY A 150 14.94 1.10 5.19
C GLY A 150 15.93 0.61 6.26
N ARG A 151 15.61 -0.54 6.88
CA ARG A 151 16.53 -1.24 7.80
C ARG A 151 17.66 -1.87 6.99
N GLY A 152 18.84 -1.25 7.04
CA GLY A 152 20.10 -1.82 6.57
C GLY A 152 20.65 -2.85 7.55
#